data_AF-A0A485LLI5-F1
#
_entry.id   AF-A0A485LLI5-F1
#
_cell.length_a   1.000
_cell.length_b   1.000
_cell.length_c   1.000
_cell.angle_alpha   90.00
_cell.angle_beta   90.00
_cell.angle_gamma   90.00
#
_symmetry.space_group_name_H-M   'P 1'
#
loop_
_entity.id
_entity.type
_entity.pdbx_description
1 polymer ?
#
loop_
_entity_poly.entity_id
_entity_poly.type
_entity_poly.pdbx_seq_one_letter_code
_entity_poly.pdbx_strand_id
1 'polypeptide(L)'
;MRDVPRDFISLRSGSVRAIPCPRHPGTKASVDPRQDNQSLHQYMAEIKLERGQNHHAPTRSPTAVTKPKITTRQLQQYLLWLNTLRAWPDEITLGHFHTQMQTGVLLCHVLHVLVADFPIRNVNPKVKTLRAATLNLETILRCLSRFNVCARHVPSPEAMWEGDRPAMALFIHEIFRKVALKQLPLPAIQSWTEGILQMYGCGCAKDNVSWDVYSFSVHADTKPHLWDAFRTGVRFWCLLHYYGYDNSASRDRLFGKVYAHPLEKDDCVANAEIVCAILRHFQMPIMWDPSSLVVHRNDAFILLQLHLLYERLHDKVTPLSFGSDAPVYLCRTKNDGAVVVQGIALLDVLNVPQTADENEAETPEEDDNTTTDDTFNWVEYLRLKRTIASDETRRMDEEEAFGVVVD
;
A
#
# COMPACT_ATOMS: atom_id res chain seq x y z
N MET A 1 -24.28 6.52 -4.66
CA MET A 1 -24.28 5.51 -3.57
C MET A 1 -24.28 6.27 -2.25
N ARG A 2 -25.22 5.98 -1.34
CA ARG A 2 -25.25 6.62 -0.02
C ARG A 2 -24.20 5.92 0.85
N ASP A 3 -23.32 6.70 1.47
CA ASP A 3 -22.47 6.26 2.57
C ASP A 3 -23.37 5.53 3.58
N VAL A 4 -23.16 4.23 3.76
CA VAL A 4 -23.55 3.59 5.01
C VAL A 4 -22.39 3.92 5.95
N PRO A 5 -22.59 4.82 6.93
CA PRO A 5 -21.56 5.07 7.92
C PRO A 5 -21.22 3.72 8.55
N ARG A 6 -19.95 3.32 8.51
CA ARG A 6 -19.50 2.26 9.41
C ARG A 6 -19.59 2.85 10.80
N ASP A 7 -20.67 2.51 11.51
CA ASP A 7 -20.92 2.96 12.86
C ASP A 7 -19.73 2.62 13.76
N PHE A 8 -19.36 3.54 14.64
CA PHE A 8 -18.35 3.30 15.66
C PHE A 8 -18.77 2.09 16.51
N ILE A 9 -18.01 1.00 16.43
CA ILE A 9 -18.28 -0.21 17.20
C ILE A 9 -17.82 0.02 18.64
N SER A 10 -18.78 0.37 19.51
CA SER A 10 -18.53 0.46 20.94
C SER A 10 -18.27 -0.93 21.52
N LEU A 11 -17.08 -1.15 22.08
CA LEU A 11 -16.75 -2.40 22.80
C LEU A 11 -17.28 -2.41 24.25
N ARG A 12 -18.24 -1.53 24.59
CA ARG A 12 -18.84 -1.50 25.93
C ARG A 12 -19.74 -2.71 26.14
N SER A 13 -19.46 -3.48 27.20
CA SER A 13 -20.35 -4.47 27.82
C SER A 13 -20.85 -5.60 26.91
N GLY A 14 -19.97 -6.52 26.51
CA GLY A 14 -20.30 -7.94 26.24
C GLY A 14 -21.39 -8.27 25.19
N SER A 15 -21.95 -7.29 24.50
CA SER A 15 -23.03 -7.46 23.53
C SER A 15 -22.78 -6.51 22.37
N VAL A 16 -22.28 -7.06 21.26
CA VAL A 16 -22.24 -6.39 19.96
C VAL A 16 -23.71 -6.21 19.53
N ARG A 17 -24.32 -5.07 19.87
CA ARG A 17 -25.66 -4.71 19.38
C ARG A 17 -25.53 -3.82 18.15
N ALA A 18 -25.72 -4.42 16.97
CA ALA A 18 -26.19 -3.68 15.81
C ALA A 18 -27.69 -3.40 15.98
N ILE A 19 -28.14 -2.18 15.65
CA ILE A 19 -29.56 -1.81 15.61
C ILE A 19 -30.19 -2.53 14.38
N PRO A 20 -31.27 -3.33 14.52
CA PRO A 20 -31.63 -4.34 13.52
C PRO A 20 -32.73 -3.93 12.52
N CYS A 21 -32.70 -4.56 11.34
CA CYS A 21 -33.87 -4.93 10.52
C CYS A 21 -33.72 -6.40 10.04
N PRO A 22 -34.82 -7.12 9.70
CA PRO A 22 -35.16 -8.38 10.35
C PRO A 22 -34.85 -9.70 9.59
N ARG A 23 -34.58 -10.73 10.42
CA ARG A 23 -34.88 -12.18 10.36
C ARG A 23 -34.52 -13.01 9.12
N HIS A 24 -33.70 -14.05 9.34
CA HIS A 24 -34.09 -15.48 9.31
C HIS A 24 -33.04 -16.36 10.08
N PRO A 25 -33.33 -17.62 10.44
CA PRO A 25 -32.89 -18.23 11.70
C PRO A 25 -31.92 -19.42 11.56
N GLY A 26 -31.31 -19.77 12.70
CA GLY A 26 -30.56 -21.02 12.95
C GLY A 26 -29.06 -20.84 12.69
N THR A 27 -28.14 -21.06 13.63
CA THR A 27 -27.98 -22.25 14.48
C THR A 27 -27.29 -21.85 15.79
N LYS A 28 -27.77 -22.34 16.94
CA LYS A 28 -27.14 -22.10 18.25
C LYS A 28 -25.98 -23.07 18.46
N ALA A 29 -24.76 -22.56 18.59
CA ALA A 29 -23.66 -23.27 19.24
C ALA A 29 -23.53 -22.76 20.68
N SER A 30 -23.69 -23.67 21.64
CA SER A 30 -23.42 -23.47 23.06
C SER A 30 -21.91 -23.50 23.28
N VAL A 31 -21.33 -22.43 23.85
CA VAL A 31 -19.93 -22.39 24.27
C VAL A 31 -19.86 -22.32 25.79
N ASP A 32 -19.15 -23.29 26.36
CA ASP A 32 -18.92 -23.54 27.78
C ASP A 32 -18.00 -22.46 28.39
N PRO A 33 -18.36 -21.77 29.50
CA PRO A 33 -17.58 -20.65 30.03
C PRO A 33 -16.50 -21.11 31.04
N ARG A 34 -15.68 -22.11 30.69
CA ARG A 34 -14.60 -22.63 31.54
C ARG A 34 -13.28 -22.71 30.78
N GLN A 35 -12.63 -21.57 30.56
CA GLN A 35 -11.23 -21.40 30.14
C GLN A 35 -10.87 -19.92 30.43
N ASP A 36 -9.71 -19.49 30.92
CA ASP A 36 -8.53 -20.11 31.53
C ASP A 36 -7.78 -18.91 32.14
N ASN A 37 -7.41 -18.94 33.41
CA ASN A 37 -6.61 -17.89 34.05
C ASN A 37 -5.13 -18.08 33.72
N GLN A 38 -4.76 -18.01 32.44
CA GLN A 38 -3.35 -18.01 32.04
C GLN A 38 -2.76 -16.60 32.23
N SER A 39 -1.64 -16.53 32.94
CA SER A 39 -0.96 -15.27 33.25
C SER A 39 -0.28 -14.67 32.01
N LEU A 40 -0.11 -13.34 31.95
CA LEU A 40 0.68 -12.65 30.91
C LEU A 40 2.05 -13.31 30.68
N HIS A 41 2.72 -13.76 31.75
CA HIS A 41 4.00 -14.46 31.65
C HIS A 41 3.91 -15.75 30.86
N GLN A 42 2.79 -16.48 30.95
CA GLN A 42 2.55 -17.69 30.19
C GLN A 42 2.33 -17.38 28.71
N TYR A 43 1.55 -16.34 28.36
CA TYR A 43 1.41 -15.92 26.95
C TYR A 43 2.75 -15.46 26.35
N MET A 44 3.53 -14.67 27.09
CA MET A 44 4.86 -14.27 26.66
C MET A 44 5.83 -15.46 26.56
N ALA A 45 5.63 -16.51 27.38
CA ALA A 45 6.40 -17.74 27.31
C ALA A 45 5.97 -18.63 26.14
N GLU A 46 4.68 -18.75 25.82
CA GLU A 46 4.15 -19.51 24.69
C GLU A 46 4.60 -18.89 23.36
N ILE A 47 4.55 -17.55 23.22
CA ILE A 47 5.14 -16.84 22.07
C ILE A 47 6.66 -17.12 21.95
N LYS A 48 7.35 -17.40 23.07
CA LYS A 48 8.76 -17.80 23.07
C LYS A 48 8.96 -19.30 22.82
N LEU A 49 8.03 -20.17 23.23
CA LEU A 49 8.14 -21.62 23.25
C LEU A 49 7.83 -22.26 21.88
N GLU A 50 6.95 -21.65 21.07
CA GLU A 50 6.74 -22.10 19.67
C GLU A 50 8.01 -21.99 18.80
N ARG A 51 9.05 -21.30 19.28
CA ARG A 51 10.39 -21.28 18.64
C ARG A 51 11.26 -22.50 18.97
N GLY A 52 10.87 -23.35 19.92
CA GLY A 52 11.71 -24.43 20.43
C GLY A 52 11.56 -25.79 19.74
N GLN A 53 10.54 -25.99 18.89
CA GLN A 53 10.22 -27.34 18.40
C GLN A 53 10.58 -27.64 16.94
N ASN A 54 11.17 -26.70 16.19
CA ASN A 54 11.63 -26.97 14.83
C ASN A 54 13.16 -26.94 14.70
N HIS A 55 13.71 -28.15 14.54
CA HIS A 55 15.02 -28.54 14.00
C HIS A 55 16.30 -28.34 14.83
N HIS A 56 16.93 -29.49 15.14
CA HIS A 56 18.37 -29.64 15.35
C HIS A 56 19.12 -29.11 14.12
N ALA A 57 19.66 -27.90 14.22
CA ALA A 57 20.62 -27.32 13.28
C ALA A 57 21.75 -26.65 14.09
N PRO A 58 22.99 -26.62 13.56
CA PRO A 58 24.18 -26.32 14.34
C PRO A 58 24.15 -24.89 14.87
N THR A 59 24.76 -24.72 16.04
CA THR A 59 24.98 -23.49 16.81
C THR A 59 25.55 -22.37 15.93
N ARG A 60 24.67 -21.64 15.24
CA ARG A 60 24.97 -20.31 14.73
C ARG A 60 25.01 -19.38 15.94
N SER A 61 26.12 -18.66 16.08
CA SER A 61 26.24 -17.53 17.00
C SER A 61 25.00 -16.63 16.88
N PRO A 62 24.43 -16.15 17.99
CA PRO A 62 23.27 -15.28 17.96
C PRO A 62 23.69 -13.97 17.30
N THR A 63 23.48 -13.86 15.99
CA THR A 63 23.54 -12.57 15.30
C THR A 63 22.53 -11.69 15.99
N ALA A 64 23.02 -10.60 16.60
CA ALA A 64 22.19 -9.65 17.30
C ALA A 64 21.27 -8.98 16.27
N VAL A 65 20.07 -9.56 16.08
CA VAL A 65 19.03 -8.96 15.24
C VAL A 65 18.67 -7.62 15.89
N THR A 66 19.12 -6.54 15.25
CA THR A 66 18.87 -5.16 15.66
C THR A 66 17.38 -4.86 15.52
N LYS A 67 16.83 -4.10 16.47
CA LYS A 67 15.44 -3.64 16.38
C LYS A 67 15.32 -2.70 15.17
N PRO A 68 14.27 -2.80 14.35
CA PRO A 68 14.10 -1.89 13.21
C PRO A 68 13.94 -0.46 13.73
N LYS A 69 14.67 0.48 13.14
CA LYS A 69 14.52 1.91 13.47
C LYS A 69 13.34 2.46 12.66
N ILE A 70 12.24 2.80 13.34
CA ILE A 70 11.08 3.44 12.71
C ILE A 70 11.34 4.94 12.61
N THR A 71 11.37 5.48 11.39
CA THR A 71 11.54 6.92 11.18
C THR A 71 10.23 7.66 11.46
N THR A 72 10.30 8.97 11.74
CA THR A 72 9.12 9.81 11.94
C THR A 72 8.17 9.75 10.73
N ARG A 73 8.71 9.74 9.51
CA ARG A 73 7.92 9.65 8.28
C ARG A 73 7.20 8.31 8.13
N GLN A 74 7.89 7.21 8.43
CA GLN A 74 7.26 5.89 8.46
C GLN A 74 6.14 5.83 9.51
N LEU A 75 6.38 6.41 10.69
CA LEU A 75 5.36 6.50 11.72
C LEU A 75 4.14 7.31 11.24
N GLN A 76 4.33 8.48 10.63
CA GLN A 76 3.23 9.26 10.04
C GLN A 76 2.39 8.43 9.07
N GLN A 77 3.04 7.62 8.24
CA GLN A 77 2.34 6.74 7.30
C GLN A 77 1.54 5.64 8.01
N TYR A 78 2.08 5.03 9.08
CA TYR A 78 1.30 4.10 9.90
C TYR A 78 0.11 4.78 10.57
N LEU A 79 0.27 5.99 11.09
CA LEU A 79 -0.82 6.72 11.73
C LEU A 79 -1.90 7.10 10.71
N LEU A 80 -1.51 7.53 9.51
CA LEU A 80 -2.43 7.76 8.40
C LEU A 80 -3.25 6.50 8.10
N TRP A 81 -2.59 5.34 7.97
CA TRP A 81 -3.28 4.07 7.79
C TRP A 81 -4.23 3.74 8.94
N LEU A 82 -3.81 3.88 10.19
CA LEU A 82 -4.69 3.63 11.34
C LEU A 82 -5.94 4.52 11.30
N ASN A 83 -5.80 5.78 10.90
CA ASN A 83 -6.95 6.68 10.73
C ASN A 83 -7.89 6.22 9.61
N THR A 84 -7.38 5.61 8.53
CA THR A 84 -8.23 5.03 7.47
C THR A 84 -9.11 3.88 7.95
N LEU A 85 -8.69 3.16 9.00
CA LEU A 85 -9.49 2.08 9.59
C LEU A 85 -10.73 2.59 10.31
N ARG A 86 -10.79 3.89 10.66
CA ARG A 86 -11.86 4.51 11.46
C ARG A 86 -12.18 3.73 12.74
N ALA A 87 -11.16 3.11 13.33
CA ALA A 87 -11.28 2.31 14.55
C ALA A 87 -11.37 3.18 15.82
N TRP A 88 -11.06 4.47 15.70
CA TRP A 88 -11.01 5.43 16.80
C TRP A 88 -11.80 6.69 16.43
N PRO A 89 -12.47 7.35 17.39
CA PRO A 89 -13.24 8.57 17.11
C PRO A 89 -12.34 9.78 16.84
N ASP A 90 -11.19 9.86 17.50
CA ASP A 90 -10.27 10.97 17.36
C ASP A 90 -9.20 10.67 16.31
N GLU A 91 -8.69 11.71 15.65
CA GLU A 91 -7.55 11.56 14.75
C GLU A 91 -6.29 11.16 15.54
N ILE A 92 -5.60 10.14 15.03
CA ILE A 92 -4.34 9.65 15.58
C ILE A 92 -3.21 10.44 14.94
N THR A 93 -2.59 11.34 15.70
CA THR A 93 -1.50 12.21 15.23
C THR A 93 -0.18 11.90 15.91
N LEU A 94 0.95 12.33 15.34
CA LEU A 94 2.27 12.13 15.94
C LEU A 94 2.38 12.64 17.39
N GLY A 95 1.66 13.72 17.70
CA GLY A 95 1.65 14.31 19.04
C GLY A 95 0.87 13.49 20.07
N HIS A 96 -0.10 12.67 19.64
CA HIS A 96 -1.07 12.05 20.56
C HIS A 96 -1.20 10.53 20.42
N PHE A 97 -0.59 9.89 19.41
CA PHE A 97 -0.76 8.44 19.20
C PHE A 97 -0.39 7.62 20.44
N HIS A 98 0.72 7.98 21.09
CA HIS A 98 1.18 7.30 22.29
C HIS A 98 0.17 7.40 23.43
N THR A 99 -0.36 8.59 23.73
CA THR A 99 -1.37 8.78 24.79
C THR A 99 -2.68 8.06 24.48
N GLN A 100 -3.10 8.04 23.22
CA GLN A 100 -4.29 7.30 22.79
C GLN A 100 -4.10 5.77 22.90
N MET A 101 -2.88 5.26 22.74
CA MET A 101 -2.57 3.82 22.82
C MET A 101 -2.24 3.33 24.23
N GLN A 102 -1.95 4.23 25.18
CA GLN A 102 -1.48 3.89 26.55
C GLN A 102 -2.34 2.87 27.29
N THR A 103 -3.65 2.92 27.07
CA THR A 103 -4.63 2.07 27.76
C THR A 103 -4.86 0.73 27.06
N GLY A 104 -4.29 0.53 25.88
CA GLY A 104 -4.57 -0.60 24.99
C GLY A 104 -5.96 -0.59 24.34
N VAL A 105 -6.84 0.36 24.69
CA VAL A 105 -8.23 0.37 24.17
C VAL A 105 -8.24 0.61 22.67
N LEU A 106 -7.53 1.63 22.17
CA LEU A 106 -7.37 1.90 20.74
C LEU A 106 -6.88 0.65 19.98
N LEU A 107 -5.84 -0.01 20.50
CA LEU A 107 -5.26 -1.21 19.88
C LEU A 107 -6.26 -2.38 19.82
N CYS A 108 -7.09 -2.54 20.86
CA CYS A 108 -8.20 -3.50 20.81
C CYS A 108 -9.20 -3.17 19.70
N HIS A 109 -9.58 -1.90 19.50
CA HIS A 109 -10.46 -1.51 18.40
C HIS A 109 -9.82 -1.74 17.02
N VAL A 110 -8.53 -1.41 16.86
CA VAL A 110 -7.78 -1.67 15.63
C VAL A 110 -7.78 -3.16 15.30
N LEU A 111 -7.47 -4.03 16.26
CA LEU A 111 -7.48 -5.47 16.03
C LEU A 111 -8.88 -6.04 15.79
N HIS A 112 -9.92 -5.43 16.36
CA HIS A 112 -11.30 -5.83 16.07
C HIS A 112 -11.66 -5.56 14.60
N VAL A 113 -11.20 -4.45 14.04
CA VAL A 113 -11.37 -4.13 12.62
C VAL A 113 -10.53 -5.04 11.74
N LEU A 114 -9.26 -5.27 12.10
CA LEU A 114 -8.33 -6.06 11.28
C LEU A 114 -8.56 -7.56 11.35
N VAL A 115 -9.21 -8.06 12.41
CA VAL A 115 -9.49 -9.48 12.55
C VAL A 115 -10.89 -9.74 13.09
N ALA A 116 -11.86 -9.51 12.21
CA ALA A 116 -13.29 -9.61 12.50
C ALA A 116 -13.70 -10.97 13.12
N ASP A 117 -13.03 -12.06 12.74
CA ASP A 117 -13.36 -13.41 13.21
C ASP A 117 -12.94 -13.66 14.68
N PHE A 118 -12.15 -12.77 15.28
CA PHE A 118 -11.74 -12.93 16.68
C PHE A 118 -12.53 -11.99 17.60
N PRO A 119 -13.37 -12.54 18.48
CA PRO A 119 -14.16 -11.73 19.38
C PRO A 119 -13.28 -11.15 20.48
N ILE A 120 -12.94 -9.87 20.35
CA ILE A 120 -12.24 -9.12 21.40
C ILE A 120 -13.24 -8.81 22.52
N ARG A 121 -13.27 -9.67 23.54
CA ARG A 121 -14.13 -9.54 24.72
C ARG A 121 -13.38 -8.90 25.89
N ASN A 122 -14.12 -8.38 26.85
CA ASN A 122 -13.60 -7.88 28.13
C ASN A 122 -12.61 -6.70 28.03
N VAL A 123 -12.69 -5.91 26.96
CA VAL A 123 -11.95 -4.63 26.91
C VAL A 123 -12.49 -3.74 28.01
N ASN A 124 -11.60 -3.24 28.87
CA ASN A 124 -11.96 -2.22 29.85
C ASN A 124 -11.84 -0.85 29.17
N PRO A 125 -12.95 -0.14 28.87
CA PRO A 125 -12.92 1.13 28.17
C PRO A 125 -12.62 2.32 29.11
N LYS A 126 -12.66 2.11 30.43
CA LYS A 126 -12.44 3.15 31.45
C LYS A 126 -11.20 2.80 32.28
N VAL A 127 -10.10 2.57 31.59
CA VAL A 127 -8.82 2.24 32.22
C VAL A 127 -8.34 3.41 33.07
N LYS A 128 -8.15 3.17 34.37
CA LYS A 128 -7.58 4.14 35.32
C LYS A 128 -6.35 3.60 36.05
N THR A 129 -5.99 2.36 35.78
CA THR A 129 -4.92 1.65 36.49
C THR A 129 -4.07 0.88 35.49
N LEU A 130 -2.77 0.74 35.81
CA LEU A 130 -1.85 -0.10 35.06
C LEU A 130 -2.41 -1.53 34.91
N ARG A 131 -2.97 -2.11 35.97
CA ARG A 131 -3.54 -3.47 35.93
C ARG A 131 -4.64 -3.61 34.88
N ALA A 132 -5.52 -2.61 34.73
CA ALA A 132 -6.56 -2.64 33.71
C ALA A 132 -5.97 -2.50 32.28
N ALA A 133 -4.92 -1.71 32.11
CA ALA A 133 -4.17 -1.65 30.84
C ALA A 133 -3.49 -2.98 30.52
N THR A 134 -2.91 -3.65 31.53
CA THR A 134 -2.34 -5.00 31.39
C THR A 134 -3.37 -6.00 30.88
N LEU A 135 -4.59 -6.00 31.41
CA LEU A 135 -5.67 -6.90 30.94
C LEU A 135 -6.07 -6.63 29.48
N ASN A 136 -6.08 -5.37 29.06
CA ASN A 136 -6.30 -5.01 27.65
C ASN A 136 -5.14 -5.54 26.79
N LEU A 137 -3.87 -5.38 27.22
CA LEU A 137 -2.71 -5.92 26.51
C LEU A 137 -2.74 -7.45 26.43
N GLU A 138 -3.11 -8.16 27.50
CA GLU A 138 -3.31 -9.62 27.48
C GLU A 138 -4.34 -10.03 26.41
N THR A 139 -5.42 -9.25 26.27
CA THR A 139 -6.46 -9.48 25.25
C THR A 139 -5.93 -9.27 23.83
N ILE A 140 -5.16 -8.20 23.62
CA ILE A 140 -4.45 -7.93 22.35
C ILE A 140 -3.52 -9.10 22.01
N LEU A 141 -2.71 -9.55 22.95
CA LEU A 141 -1.74 -10.63 22.72
C LEU A 141 -2.42 -11.98 22.44
N ARG A 142 -3.55 -12.26 23.10
CA ARG A 142 -4.36 -13.45 22.78
C ARG A 142 -4.90 -13.42 21.35
N CYS A 143 -5.27 -12.24 20.84
CA CYS A 143 -5.66 -12.09 19.43
C CYS A 143 -4.47 -12.28 18.47
N LEU A 144 -3.29 -11.80 18.89
CA LEU A 144 -2.07 -11.79 18.09
C LEU A 144 -1.29 -13.12 18.08
N SER A 145 -1.60 -14.06 18.99
CA SER A 145 -0.87 -15.34 19.12
C SER A 145 -0.79 -16.12 17.81
N ARG A 146 -1.84 -16.08 16.98
CA ARG A 146 -1.88 -16.75 15.66
C ARG A 146 -1.05 -16.10 14.54
N PHE A 147 -0.46 -14.91 14.77
CA PHE A 147 0.22 -14.13 13.73
C PHE A 147 1.76 -14.19 13.80
N ASN A 148 2.35 -14.99 14.70
CA ASN A 148 3.80 -15.11 14.88
C ASN A 148 4.49 -13.75 15.08
N VAL A 149 3.88 -12.90 15.91
CA VAL A 149 4.41 -11.57 16.23
C VAL A 149 5.73 -11.65 16.99
N CYS A 150 6.66 -10.77 16.67
CA CYS A 150 7.95 -10.70 17.36
C CYS A 150 7.75 -10.18 18.80
N ALA A 151 7.95 -11.05 19.80
CA ALA A 151 7.87 -10.66 21.21
C ALA A 151 8.78 -9.49 21.60
N ARG A 152 9.85 -9.22 20.84
CA ARG A 152 10.76 -8.07 21.08
C ARG A 152 10.17 -6.72 20.65
N HIS A 153 9.14 -6.75 19.80
CA HIS A 153 8.41 -5.57 19.32
C HIS A 153 7.11 -5.35 20.10
N VAL A 154 6.74 -6.31 20.97
CA VAL A 154 5.62 -6.17 21.89
C VAL A 154 6.08 -5.28 23.06
N PRO A 155 5.34 -4.21 23.39
CA PRO A 155 5.64 -3.35 24.54
C PRO A 155 5.39 -4.11 25.85
N SER A 156 6.15 -3.79 26.90
CA SER A 156 5.77 -4.23 28.25
C SER A 156 4.49 -3.50 28.69
N PRO A 157 3.74 -4.03 29.67
CA PRO A 157 2.61 -3.32 30.24
C PRO A 157 2.95 -1.91 30.73
N GLU A 158 4.13 -1.73 31.34
CA GLU A 158 4.64 -0.46 31.84
C GLU A 158 4.96 0.49 30.69
N ALA A 159 5.72 0.02 29.68
CA ALA A 159 6.06 0.83 28.51
C ALA A 159 4.80 1.28 27.73
N MET A 160 3.79 0.40 27.63
CA MET A 160 2.49 0.78 27.06
C MET A 160 1.81 1.84 27.92
N TRP A 161 1.69 1.63 29.23
CA TRP A 161 1.02 2.55 30.16
C TRP A 161 1.67 3.93 30.23
N GLU A 162 3.00 4.00 30.19
CA GLU A 162 3.78 5.24 30.13
C GLU A 162 3.67 5.93 28.76
N GLY A 163 3.26 5.19 27.73
CA GLY A 163 3.19 5.68 26.36
C GLY A 163 4.57 5.83 25.73
N ASP A 164 5.45 4.87 25.95
CA ASP A 164 6.77 4.80 25.33
C ASP A 164 6.63 4.82 23.80
N ARG A 165 6.95 5.97 23.20
CA ARG A 165 6.75 6.25 21.77
C ARG A 165 7.49 5.25 20.88
N PRO A 166 8.80 5.00 21.05
CA PRO A 166 9.52 3.94 20.34
C PRO A 166 8.86 2.56 20.42
N ALA A 167 8.45 2.12 21.61
CA ALA A 167 7.83 0.81 21.79
C ALA A 167 6.47 0.72 21.08
N MET A 168 5.63 1.77 21.18
CA MET A 168 4.36 1.85 20.45
C MET A 168 4.57 1.85 18.94
N ALA A 169 5.52 2.63 18.42
CA ALA A 169 5.81 2.68 16.99
C ALA A 169 6.25 1.33 16.43
N LEU A 170 7.12 0.61 17.15
CA LEU A 170 7.53 -0.75 16.83
C LEU A 170 6.35 -1.73 16.84
N PHE A 171 5.44 -1.58 17.79
CA PHE A 171 4.30 -2.46 17.89
C PHE A 171 3.28 -2.23 16.77
N ILE A 172 3.01 -0.98 16.41
CA ILE A 172 2.18 -0.63 15.24
C ILE A 172 2.77 -1.23 13.97
N HIS A 173 4.09 -1.09 13.79
CA HIS A 173 4.80 -1.70 12.66
C HIS A 173 4.61 -3.23 12.61
N GLU A 174 4.72 -3.90 13.75
CA GLU A 174 4.53 -5.36 13.84
C GLU A 174 3.09 -5.75 13.48
N ILE A 175 2.08 -5.03 14.00
CA ILE A 175 0.67 -5.26 13.67
C ILE A 175 0.43 -5.06 12.18
N PHE A 176 0.93 -3.96 11.61
CA PHE A 176 0.80 -3.68 10.18
C PHE A 176 1.36 -4.83 9.32
N ARG A 177 2.59 -5.26 9.59
CA ARG A 177 3.24 -6.32 8.79
C ARG A 177 2.61 -7.69 8.98
N LYS A 178 2.35 -8.09 10.22
CA LYS A 178 1.96 -9.48 10.54
C LYS A 178 0.46 -9.72 10.45
N VAL A 179 -0.34 -8.67 10.64
CA VAL A 179 -1.80 -8.76 10.67
C VAL A 179 -2.40 -8.15 9.42
N ALA A 180 -2.08 -6.89 9.09
CA ALA A 180 -2.73 -6.21 7.96
C ALA A 180 -2.25 -6.77 6.61
N LEU A 181 -0.93 -6.77 6.36
CA LEU A 181 -0.39 -7.20 5.08
C LEU A 181 -0.57 -8.70 4.82
N LYS A 182 -0.42 -9.54 5.86
CA LYS A 182 -0.48 -11.00 5.72
C LYS A 182 -1.84 -11.50 5.25
N GLN A 183 -2.90 -10.72 5.47
CA GLN A 183 -4.25 -11.06 5.06
C GLN A 183 -4.55 -10.67 3.59
N LEU A 184 -3.65 -9.95 2.93
CA LEU A 184 -3.90 -9.47 1.57
C LEU A 184 -3.82 -10.62 0.55
N PRO A 185 -4.79 -10.75 -0.37
CA PRO A 185 -4.79 -11.79 -1.41
C PRO A 185 -3.83 -11.43 -2.54
N LEU A 186 -2.52 -11.47 -2.26
CA LEU A 186 -1.46 -11.00 -3.17
C LEU A 186 -1.57 -11.53 -4.61
N PRO A 187 -1.80 -12.84 -4.85
CA PRO A 187 -1.92 -13.35 -6.23
C PRO A 187 -3.09 -12.72 -7.01
N ALA A 188 -4.22 -12.49 -6.34
CA ALA A 188 -5.38 -11.88 -6.96
C ALA A 188 -5.13 -10.40 -7.28
N ILE A 189 -4.56 -9.65 -6.33
CA ILE A 189 -4.19 -8.23 -6.52
C ILE A 189 -3.18 -8.10 -7.67
N GLN A 190 -2.15 -8.94 -7.69
CA GLN A 190 -1.12 -8.95 -8.73
C GLN A 190 -1.71 -9.26 -10.10
N SER A 191 -2.48 -10.35 -10.22
CA SER A 191 -3.09 -10.75 -11.51
C SER A 191 -4.04 -9.68 -12.05
N TRP A 192 -4.86 -9.08 -11.18
CA TRP A 192 -5.78 -8.00 -11.54
C TRP A 192 -5.03 -6.75 -12.00
N THR A 193 -4.02 -6.32 -11.21
CA THR A 193 -3.21 -5.15 -11.52
C THR A 193 -2.47 -5.31 -12.84
N GLU A 194 -1.82 -6.46 -13.03
CA GLU A 194 -1.04 -6.74 -14.24
C GLU A 194 -1.94 -6.80 -15.48
N GLY A 195 -3.09 -7.47 -15.40
CA GLY A 195 -4.03 -7.55 -16.52
C GLY A 195 -4.49 -6.18 -17.01
N ILE A 196 -4.73 -5.25 -16.08
CA ILE A 196 -5.10 -3.87 -16.46
C ILE A 196 -3.91 -3.14 -17.06
N LEU A 197 -2.75 -3.14 -16.39
CA LEU A 197 -1.57 -2.40 -16.85
C LEU A 197 -1.04 -2.89 -18.20
N GLN A 198 -1.21 -4.18 -18.52
CA GLN A 198 -0.88 -4.73 -19.83
C GLN A 198 -1.68 -4.07 -20.96
N MET A 199 -2.96 -3.75 -20.76
CA MET A 199 -3.77 -3.03 -21.75
C MET A 199 -3.29 -1.60 -22.02
N TYR A 200 -2.55 -1.01 -21.07
CA TYR A 200 -1.91 0.30 -21.23
C TYR A 200 -0.44 0.19 -21.66
N GLY A 201 0.07 -1.02 -21.93
CA GLY A 201 1.48 -1.24 -22.31
C GLY A 201 2.49 -0.97 -21.19
N CYS A 202 2.03 -0.86 -19.93
CA CYS A 202 2.87 -0.52 -18.77
C CYS A 202 2.86 -1.60 -17.67
N GLY A 203 2.59 -2.85 -18.04
CA GLY A 203 2.63 -4.02 -17.16
C GLY A 203 3.94 -4.14 -16.36
N CYS A 204 3.84 -4.67 -15.14
CA CYS A 204 4.97 -4.86 -14.24
C CYS A 204 5.82 -6.09 -14.59
N ALA A 205 5.26 -7.07 -15.33
CA ALA A 205 5.98 -8.29 -15.70
C ALA A 205 7.19 -8.00 -16.60
N LYS A 206 7.07 -7.03 -17.52
CA LYS A 206 8.16 -6.61 -18.42
C LYS A 206 9.38 -6.08 -17.66
N ASP A 207 9.15 -5.48 -16.50
CA ASP A 207 10.18 -4.85 -15.68
C ASP A 207 10.73 -5.80 -14.59
N ASN A 208 10.25 -7.05 -14.52
CA ASN A 208 10.59 -8.01 -13.46
C ASN A 208 10.37 -7.45 -12.03
N VAL A 209 9.28 -6.69 -11.83
CA VAL A 209 8.98 -6.05 -10.53
C VAL A 209 8.80 -7.10 -9.45
N SER A 210 9.50 -6.92 -8.32
CA SER A 210 9.29 -7.74 -7.13
C SER A 210 8.04 -7.30 -6.36
N TRP A 211 7.13 -8.24 -6.15
CA TRP A 211 5.93 -8.07 -5.31
C TRP A 211 6.14 -8.55 -3.87
N ASP A 212 7.33 -9.04 -3.54
CA ASP A 212 7.66 -9.49 -2.19
C ASP A 212 7.95 -8.29 -1.28
N VAL A 213 6.92 -7.85 -0.55
CA VAL A 213 7.02 -6.79 0.46
C VAL A 213 7.57 -7.28 1.82
N TYR A 214 7.78 -8.59 1.96
CA TYR A 214 8.21 -9.23 3.21
C TYR A 214 9.72 -9.41 3.29
N SER A 215 10.37 -9.60 2.15
CA SER A 215 11.82 -9.69 2.06
C SER A 215 12.49 -8.35 2.31
N PHE A 216 13.30 -8.30 3.37
CA PHE A 216 14.24 -7.23 3.65
C PHE A 216 15.64 -7.61 3.18
N SER A 217 15.77 -8.40 2.10
CA SER A 217 17.07 -8.80 1.61
C SER A 217 17.98 -7.58 1.46
N VAL A 218 19.01 -7.52 2.32
CA VAL A 218 20.04 -6.48 2.34
C VAL A 218 20.95 -6.63 1.12
N HIS A 219 20.91 -7.78 0.46
CA HIS A 219 21.49 -7.93 -0.86
C HIS A 219 20.61 -7.17 -1.82
N ALA A 220 21.16 -6.07 -2.34
CA ALA A 220 20.62 -5.24 -3.40
C ALA A 220 20.10 -6.12 -4.54
N ASP A 221 18.84 -6.52 -4.44
CA ASP A 221 18.15 -7.18 -5.53
C ASP A 221 18.04 -6.08 -6.59
N THR A 222 18.73 -6.27 -7.71
CA THR A 222 18.78 -5.31 -8.83
C THR A 222 17.43 -5.13 -9.50
N LYS A 223 16.41 -5.85 -9.05
CA LYS A 223 15.05 -5.81 -9.57
C LYS A 223 14.32 -4.58 -9.03
N PRO A 224 13.56 -3.86 -9.88
CA PRO A 224 12.71 -2.79 -9.40
C PRO A 224 11.67 -3.37 -8.43
N HIS A 225 11.40 -2.63 -7.36
CA HIS A 225 10.39 -3.02 -6.39
C HIS A 225 9.05 -2.36 -6.71
N LEU A 226 8.01 -2.78 -5.99
CA LEU A 226 6.65 -2.30 -6.20
C LEU A 226 6.55 -0.76 -6.09
N TRP A 227 7.27 -0.14 -5.17
CA TRP A 227 7.34 1.31 -5.08
C TRP A 227 7.96 1.95 -6.31
N ASP A 228 9.07 1.43 -6.83
CA ASP A 228 9.71 1.96 -8.04
C ASP A 228 8.75 1.95 -9.23
N ALA A 229 7.92 0.90 -9.32
CA ALA A 229 6.94 0.77 -10.37
C ALA A 229 5.80 1.81 -10.28
N PHE A 230 5.39 2.19 -9.07
CA PHE A 230 4.19 3.00 -8.85
C PHE A 230 4.47 4.46 -8.45
N ARG A 231 5.70 4.81 -8.06
CA ARG A 231 6.05 6.15 -7.53
C ARG A 231 5.82 7.30 -8.50
N THR A 232 5.76 7.03 -9.82
CA THR A 232 5.48 8.04 -10.84
C THR A 232 4.01 8.44 -10.92
N GLY A 233 3.12 7.72 -10.23
CA GLY A 233 1.66 7.93 -10.26
C GLY A 233 0.97 7.40 -11.52
N VAL A 234 1.69 7.17 -12.61
CA VAL A 234 1.13 6.75 -13.92
C VAL A 234 0.38 5.43 -13.81
N ARG A 235 0.98 4.40 -13.18
CA ARG A 235 0.33 3.09 -13.05
C ARG A 235 -0.93 3.15 -12.18
N PHE A 236 -0.93 3.95 -11.11
CA PHE A 236 -2.14 4.18 -10.32
C PHE A 236 -3.22 4.89 -11.14
N TRP A 237 -2.84 5.89 -11.93
CA TRP A 237 -3.74 6.58 -12.82
C TRP A 237 -4.35 5.61 -13.84
N CYS A 238 -3.58 4.72 -14.47
CA CYS A 238 -4.12 3.72 -15.41
C CYS A 238 -5.17 2.81 -14.75
N LEU A 239 -4.90 2.31 -13.54
CA LEU A 239 -5.85 1.47 -12.79
C LEU A 239 -7.16 2.22 -12.51
N LEU A 240 -7.05 3.48 -12.10
CA LEU A 240 -8.21 4.32 -11.81
C LEU A 240 -8.97 4.73 -13.07
N HIS A 241 -8.26 5.06 -14.14
CA HIS A 241 -8.83 5.44 -15.43
C HIS A 241 -9.63 4.30 -16.04
N TYR A 242 -9.13 3.07 -15.94
CA TYR A 242 -9.81 1.86 -16.44
C TYR A 242 -11.25 1.70 -15.91
N TYR A 243 -11.49 2.09 -14.65
CA TYR A 243 -12.82 2.01 -14.02
C TYR A 243 -13.55 3.35 -13.93
N GLY A 244 -12.78 4.45 -13.91
CA GLY A 244 -13.26 5.78 -13.57
C GLY A 244 -13.66 6.63 -14.77
N TYR A 245 -13.50 6.11 -16.00
CA TYR A 245 -14.02 6.75 -17.20
C TYR A 245 -15.55 6.66 -17.27
N ASP A 246 -16.26 7.09 -16.23
CA ASP A 246 -17.71 7.25 -16.30
C ASP A 246 -18.06 8.52 -17.10
N ASN A 247 -19.27 8.59 -17.66
CA ASN A 247 -19.74 9.77 -18.40
C ASN A 247 -20.07 10.96 -17.47
N SER A 248 -19.47 11.04 -16.28
CA SER A 248 -19.71 12.15 -15.37
C SER A 248 -19.02 13.43 -15.85
N ALA A 249 -19.59 14.59 -15.52
CA ALA A 249 -18.97 15.88 -15.81
C ALA A 249 -17.60 16.07 -15.10
N SER A 250 -17.27 15.22 -14.12
CA SER A 250 -15.98 15.24 -13.43
C SER A 250 -14.86 14.56 -14.22
N ARG A 251 -15.21 13.79 -15.27
CA ARG A 251 -14.31 13.00 -16.10
C ARG A 251 -13.16 13.84 -16.67
N ASP A 252 -13.48 14.87 -17.44
CA ASP A 252 -12.48 15.68 -18.16
C ASP A 252 -11.58 16.43 -17.17
N ARG A 253 -12.11 16.77 -16.00
CA ARG A 253 -11.35 17.43 -14.93
C ARG A 253 -10.40 16.48 -14.20
N LEU A 254 -10.81 15.26 -13.91
CA LEU A 254 -10.06 14.31 -13.09
C LEU A 254 -9.08 13.46 -13.88
N PHE A 255 -9.41 13.14 -15.13
CA PHE A 255 -8.63 12.22 -15.97
C PHE A 255 -8.03 12.89 -17.22
N GLY A 256 -8.27 14.19 -17.44
CA GLY A 256 -7.89 14.84 -18.70
C GLY A 256 -6.40 15.06 -18.92
N LYS A 257 -5.56 14.97 -17.88
CA LYS A 257 -4.12 15.28 -17.96
C LYS A 257 -3.32 14.41 -17.02
N VAL A 258 -2.30 13.73 -17.54
CA VAL A 258 -1.27 13.01 -16.78
C VAL A 258 0.04 13.08 -17.58
N TYR A 259 1.17 13.14 -16.88
CA TYR A 259 2.49 12.98 -17.50
C TYR A 259 2.74 11.49 -17.69
N ALA A 260 2.86 11.01 -18.93
CA ALA A 260 3.06 9.60 -19.24
C ALA A 260 4.45 9.09 -18.85
N HIS A 261 5.44 9.97 -19.01
CA HIS A 261 6.86 9.74 -18.82
C HIS A 261 7.45 10.88 -17.97
N PRO A 262 6.98 11.04 -16.71
CA PRO A 262 7.45 12.11 -15.86
C PRO A 262 8.97 11.98 -15.66
N LEU A 263 9.72 12.96 -16.15
CA LEU A 263 11.17 13.00 -16.06
C LEU A 263 11.63 13.72 -14.79
N GLU A 264 10.84 14.72 -14.37
CA GLU A 264 11.12 15.50 -13.20
C GLU A 264 10.34 15.01 -11.98
N LYS A 265 10.88 15.33 -10.81
CA LYS A 265 10.22 15.00 -9.54
C LYS A 265 8.86 15.70 -9.43
N ASP A 266 8.76 16.93 -9.92
CA ASP A 266 7.55 17.73 -9.84
C ASP A 266 6.44 17.14 -10.73
N ASP A 267 6.77 16.58 -11.90
CA ASP A 267 5.83 15.83 -12.74
C ASP A 267 5.28 14.59 -12.01
N CYS A 268 6.15 13.86 -11.30
CA CYS A 268 5.74 12.71 -10.49
C CYS A 268 4.79 13.14 -9.36
N VAL A 269 5.07 14.28 -8.71
CA VAL A 269 4.21 14.83 -7.65
C VAL A 269 2.87 15.27 -8.23
N ALA A 270 2.85 15.95 -9.37
CA ALA A 270 1.63 16.35 -10.05
C ALA A 270 0.76 15.13 -10.42
N ASN A 271 1.35 14.07 -10.96
CA ASN A 271 0.66 12.80 -11.19
C ASN A 271 0.09 12.20 -9.88
N ALA A 272 0.87 12.22 -8.79
CA ALA A 272 0.41 11.73 -7.49
C ALA A 272 -0.75 12.56 -6.92
N GLU A 273 -0.76 13.88 -7.14
CA GLU A 273 -1.87 14.77 -6.77
C GLU A 273 -3.14 14.43 -7.53
N ILE A 274 -3.04 14.18 -8.84
CA ILE A 274 -4.15 13.73 -9.68
C ILE A 274 -4.72 12.41 -9.15
N VAL A 275 -3.86 11.41 -8.91
CA VAL A 275 -4.26 10.13 -8.32
C VAL A 275 -4.98 10.33 -6.99
N CYS A 276 -4.44 11.17 -6.10
CA CYS A 276 -5.09 11.48 -4.83
C CYS A 276 -6.44 12.19 -5.01
N ALA A 277 -6.58 13.09 -5.98
CA ALA A 277 -7.86 13.74 -6.28
C ALA A 277 -8.91 12.73 -6.76
N ILE A 278 -8.52 11.80 -7.62
CA ILE A 278 -9.39 10.72 -8.11
C ILE A 278 -9.79 9.79 -6.93
N LEU A 279 -8.85 9.39 -6.08
CA LEU A 279 -9.13 8.56 -4.91
C LEU A 279 -10.13 9.25 -3.96
N ARG A 280 -9.97 10.56 -3.70
CA ARG A 280 -10.92 11.34 -2.90
C ARG A 280 -12.30 11.39 -3.55
N HIS A 281 -12.36 11.55 -4.87
CA HIS A 281 -13.63 11.56 -5.61
C HIS A 281 -14.39 10.23 -5.44
N PHE A 282 -13.68 9.09 -5.51
CA PHE A 282 -14.26 7.77 -5.25
C PHE A 282 -14.37 7.41 -3.75
N GLN A 283 -14.10 8.36 -2.85
CA GLN A 283 -14.11 8.14 -1.39
C GLN A 283 -13.23 6.96 -0.96
N MET A 284 -12.14 6.71 -1.68
CA MET A 284 -11.18 5.67 -1.35
C MET A 284 -10.16 6.21 -0.34
N PRO A 285 -9.76 5.40 0.65
CA PRO A 285 -8.68 5.80 1.54
C PRO A 285 -7.38 6.03 0.78
N ILE A 286 -6.60 7.00 1.26
CA ILE A 286 -5.31 7.37 0.68
C ILE A 286 -4.23 7.04 1.71
N MET A 287 -3.21 6.31 1.27
CA MET A 287 -2.16 5.75 2.12
C MET A 287 -0.85 6.57 2.16
N TRP A 288 -0.85 7.74 1.51
CA TRP A 288 0.31 8.63 1.40
C TRP A 288 -0.13 10.05 1.04
N ASP A 289 0.70 11.05 1.37
CA ASP A 289 0.63 12.32 0.68
C ASP A 289 1.37 12.25 -0.68
N PRO A 290 1.04 13.12 -1.66
CA PRO A 290 1.66 13.09 -2.99
C PRO A 290 3.19 13.12 -2.97
N SER A 291 3.79 13.94 -2.11
CA SER A 291 5.25 14.07 -2.02
C SER A 291 5.90 12.81 -1.45
N SER A 292 5.27 12.18 -0.46
CA SER A 292 5.77 10.95 0.16
C SER A 292 5.74 9.77 -0.80
N LEU A 293 4.76 9.68 -1.71
CA LEU A 293 4.74 8.64 -2.75
C LEU A 293 6.01 8.69 -3.60
N VAL A 294 6.45 9.89 -3.98
CA VAL A 294 7.57 10.07 -4.91
C VAL A 294 8.93 9.88 -4.24
N VAL A 295 9.05 10.21 -2.96
CA VAL A 295 10.35 10.29 -2.25
C VAL A 295 10.57 9.13 -1.27
N HIS A 296 9.51 8.55 -0.71
CA HIS A 296 9.63 7.60 0.39
C HIS A 296 9.27 6.19 -0.05
N ARG A 297 10.31 5.39 -0.25
CA ARG A 297 10.18 3.99 -0.61
C ARG A 297 9.45 3.21 0.47
N ASN A 298 8.26 2.70 0.10
CA ASN A 298 7.47 1.86 0.99
C ASN A 298 6.55 0.91 0.21
N ASP A 299 7.12 -0.22 -0.24
CA ASP A 299 6.43 -1.23 -1.04
C ASP A 299 5.16 -1.76 -0.36
N ALA A 300 5.17 -1.86 0.97
CA ALA A 300 4.05 -2.38 1.73
C ALA A 300 2.79 -1.51 1.65
N PHE A 301 2.94 -0.18 1.66
CA PHE A 301 1.79 0.72 1.52
C PHE A 301 1.30 0.82 0.08
N ILE A 302 2.18 0.65 -0.91
CA ILE A 302 1.78 0.50 -2.31
C ILE A 302 0.89 -0.73 -2.45
N LEU A 303 1.31 -1.87 -1.92
CA LEU A 303 0.50 -3.09 -1.92
C LEU A 303 -0.84 -2.88 -1.20
N LEU A 304 -0.85 -2.20 -0.05
CA LEU A 304 -2.08 -1.91 0.67
C LEU A 304 -3.04 -1.02 -0.14
N GLN A 305 -2.55 0.02 -0.81
CA GLN A 305 -3.42 0.83 -1.68
C GLN A 305 -3.93 0.01 -2.87
N LEU A 306 -3.10 -0.82 -3.50
CA LEU A 306 -3.54 -1.71 -4.58
C LEU A 306 -4.64 -2.67 -4.10
N HIS A 307 -4.52 -3.21 -2.90
CA HIS A 307 -5.59 -3.99 -2.29
C HIS A 307 -6.89 -3.19 -2.13
N LEU A 308 -6.80 -1.95 -1.63
CA LEU A 308 -7.98 -1.09 -1.48
C LEU A 308 -8.64 -0.75 -2.82
N LEU A 309 -7.83 -0.55 -3.86
CA LEU A 309 -8.33 -0.38 -5.23
C LEU A 309 -9.03 -1.65 -5.70
N TYR A 310 -8.37 -2.80 -5.55
CA TYR A 310 -8.92 -4.12 -5.91
C TYR A 310 -10.28 -4.34 -5.26
N GLU A 311 -10.38 -4.26 -3.93
CA GLU A 311 -11.63 -4.42 -3.17
C GLU A 311 -12.76 -3.50 -3.66
N ARG A 312 -12.43 -2.29 -4.10
CA ARG A 312 -13.42 -1.30 -4.53
C ARG A 312 -13.80 -1.36 -6.00
N LEU A 313 -12.93 -1.91 -6.85
CA LEU A 313 -13.07 -1.78 -8.30
C LEU A 313 -13.18 -3.11 -9.03
N HIS A 314 -12.63 -4.22 -8.53
CA HIS A 314 -12.49 -5.45 -9.32
C HIS A 314 -13.82 -6.02 -9.84
N ASP A 315 -14.91 -5.85 -9.09
CA ASP A 315 -16.26 -6.28 -9.47
C ASP A 315 -17.06 -5.24 -10.27
N LYS A 316 -16.51 -4.04 -10.50
CA LYS A 316 -17.22 -3.00 -11.23
C LYS A 316 -17.17 -3.27 -12.73
N VAL A 317 -18.30 -3.00 -13.40
CA VAL A 317 -18.35 -3.00 -14.86
C VAL A 317 -17.50 -1.86 -15.38
N THR A 318 -16.66 -2.16 -16.37
CA THR A 318 -15.77 -1.19 -16.99
C THR A 318 -16.56 -0.29 -17.92
N PRO A 319 -16.41 1.04 -17.83
CA PRO A 319 -17.11 1.93 -18.74
C PRO A 319 -16.47 1.99 -20.14
N LEU A 320 -15.24 1.48 -20.30
CA LEU A 320 -14.56 1.41 -21.60
C LEU A 320 -15.27 0.41 -22.52
N SER A 321 -15.52 0.84 -23.76
CA SER A 321 -16.17 0.04 -24.80
C SER A 321 -15.21 -0.28 -25.95
N PHE A 322 -15.52 -1.28 -26.76
CA PHE A 322 -14.79 -1.54 -28.02
C PHE A 322 -15.25 -0.65 -29.19
N GLY A 323 -16.21 0.26 -28.97
CA GLY A 323 -16.71 1.15 -30.00
C GLY A 323 -15.79 2.36 -30.18
N SER A 324 -15.34 2.60 -31.41
CA SER A 324 -14.51 3.75 -31.79
C SER A 324 -15.23 5.10 -31.68
N ASP A 325 -16.55 5.10 -31.49
CA ASP A 325 -17.36 6.30 -31.32
C ASP A 325 -17.13 6.99 -29.96
N ALA A 326 -16.49 6.29 -29.02
CA ALA A 326 -16.14 6.84 -27.73
C ALA A 326 -14.78 7.57 -27.77
N PRO A 327 -14.62 8.69 -27.06
CA PRO A 327 -13.35 9.42 -26.96
C PRO A 327 -12.19 8.57 -26.42
N VAL A 328 -12.47 7.57 -25.60
CA VAL A 328 -11.52 6.54 -25.14
C VAL A 328 -12.16 5.18 -25.35
N TYR A 329 -11.48 4.27 -26.04
CA TYR A 329 -12.02 2.96 -26.40
C TYR A 329 -10.95 1.87 -26.37
N LEU A 330 -11.41 0.62 -26.30
CA LEU A 330 -10.57 -0.56 -26.41
C LEU A 330 -10.47 -0.97 -27.88
N CYS A 331 -9.27 -1.23 -28.38
CA CYS A 331 -9.09 -1.83 -29.70
C CYS A 331 -8.24 -3.09 -29.61
N ARG A 332 -8.44 -4.01 -30.57
CA ARG A 332 -7.58 -5.18 -30.72
C ARG A 332 -6.48 -4.87 -31.73
N THR A 333 -5.23 -5.11 -31.35
CA THR A 333 -4.08 -5.00 -32.23
C THR A 333 -4.17 -6.04 -33.34
N LYS A 334 -3.85 -5.62 -34.58
CA LYS A 334 -3.97 -6.48 -35.77
C LYS A 334 -3.02 -7.69 -35.75
N ASN A 335 -1.89 -7.59 -35.05
CA ASN A 335 -0.79 -8.55 -35.16
C ASN A 335 -0.88 -9.72 -34.17
N ASP A 336 -1.30 -9.46 -32.93
CA ASP A 336 -1.31 -10.43 -31.82
C ASP A 336 -2.69 -10.56 -31.14
N GLY A 337 -3.68 -9.75 -31.56
CA GLY A 337 -5.02 -9.75 -30.98
C GLY A 337 -5.09 -9.22 -29.55
N ALA A 338 -4.01 -8.60 -29.05
CA ALA A 338 -3.96 -7.96 -27.75
C ALA A 338 -4.93 -6.78 -27.67
N VAL A 339 -5.48 -6.53 -26.48
CA VAL A 339 -6.40 -5.40 -26.25
C VAL A 339 -5.61 -4.20 -25.73
N VAL A 340 -5.75 -3.04 -26.37
CA VAL A 340 -5.11 -1.78 -25.95
C VAL A 340 -6.13 -0.66 -25.79
N VAL A 341 -5.80 0.34 -24.97
CA VAL A 341 -6.62 1.54 -24.76
C VAL A 341 -6.20 2.64 -25.74
N GLN A 342 -7.16 3.21 -26.46
CA GLN A 342 -6.99 4.31 -27.43
C GLN A 342 -7.68 5.59 -26.93
N GLY A 343 -7.27 6.74 -27.49
CA GLY A 343 -7.93 8.03 -27.24
C GLY A 343 -7.48 8.77 -25.97
N ILE A 344 -6.33 8.39 -25.40
CA ILE A 344 -5.75 9.06 -24.23
C ILE A 344 -4.86 10.21 -24.71
N ALA A 345 -5.12 11.42 -24.25
CA ALA A 345 -4.22 12.57 -24.45
C ALA A 345 -3.20 12.63 -23.30
N LEU A 346 -1.91 12.56 -23.65
CA LEU A 346 -0.79 12.61 -22.70
C LEU A 346 -0.08 13.96 -22.84
N LEU A 347 0.27 14.59 -21.72
CA LEU A 347 0.77 15.97 -21.71
C LEU A 347 2.17 16.13 -22.33
N ASP A 348 2.97 15.09 -22.26
CA ASP A 348 4.40 15.06 -22.55
C ASP A 348 4.74 14.25 -23.81
N VAL A 349 3.75 13.58 -24.39
CA VAL A 349 3.87 13.05 -25.74
C VAL A 349 3.63 14.23 -26.69
N LEU A 350 4.71 14.94 -27.03
CA LEU A 350 4.74 15.84 -28.18
C LEU A 350 4.00 15.14 -29.31
N ASN A 351 2.94 15.76 -29.83
CA ASN A 351 2.12 15.24 -30.92
C ASN A 351 3.00 14.49 -31.92
N VAL A 352 3.08 13.16 -31.79
CA VAL A 352 3.59 12.34 -32.86
C VAL A 352 2.57 12.60 -33.96
N PRO A 353 2.97 13.17 -35.11
CA PRO A 353 2.03 13.41 -36.19
C PRO A 353 1.33 12.07 -36.40
N GLN A 354 0.01 12.05 -36.18
CA GLN A 354 -0.81 10.92 -36.58
C GLN A 354 -0.51 10.75 -38.06
N THR A 355 0.29 9.75 -38.40
CA THR A 355 0.42 9.31 -39.78
C THR A 355 -0.97 8.81 -40.13
N ALA A 356 -1.75 9.73 -40.71
CA ALA A 356 -2.94 9.40 -41.42
C ALA A 356 -2.52 8.42 -42.52
N ASP A 357 -2.74 7.14 -42.27
CA ASP A 357 -2.93 6.14 -43.31
C ASP A 357 -4.21 6.51 -44.06
N GLU A 358 -4.11 7.55 -44.88
CA GLU A 358 -5.01 7.85 -45.98
C GLU A 358 -4.12 8.33 -47.14
N ASN A 359 -3.55 7.37 -47.87
CA ASN A 359 -3.43 7.44 -49.33
C ASN A 359 -2.87 6.12 -49.87
N GLU A 360 -3.78 5.29 -50.38
CA GLU A 360 -3.49 4.45 -51.54
C GLU A 360 -3.09 5.37 -52.69
N ALA A 361 -1.84 5.31 -53.16
CA ALA A 361 -1.48 5.52 -54.56
C ALA A 361 0.01 5.20 -54.79
N GLU A 362 0.23 4.12 -55.56
CA GLU A 362 1.23 3.95 -56.61
C GLU A 362 2.71 4.32 -56.36
N THR A 363 3.54 3.29 -56.41
CA THR A 363 4.97 3.35 -56.75
C THR A 363 5.23 4.20 -58.00
N PRO A 364 6.35 4.96 -58.02
CA PRO A 364 7.44 4.50 -58.87
C PRO A 364 8.84 4.64 -58.26
N GLU A 365 9.77 4.06 -59.02
CA GLU A 365 11.18 3.78 -58.81
C GLU A 365 12.10 4.96 -58.43
N GLU A 366 13.20 4.57 -57.77
CA GLU A 366 14.57 5.10 -57.80
C GLU A 366 14.81 6.62 -57.82
N ASP A 367 15.45 7.15 -56.75
CA ASP A 367 16.78 7.75 -56.93
C ASP A 367 17.53 7.92 -55.59
N ASP A 368 18.82 7.63 -55.70
CA ASP A 368 19.86 7.62 -54.68
C ASP A 368 20.17 9.06 -54.19
N ASN A 369 19.91 9.35 -52.91
CA ASN A 369 20.54 10.52 -52.27
C ASN A 369 20.75 10.27 -50.77
N THR A 370 22.00 10.00 -50.45
CA THR A 370 22.55 9.80 -49.11
C THR A 370 22.40 11.08 -48.29
N THR A 371 21.26 11.19 -47.60
CA THR A 371 21.07 12.13 -46.51
C THR A 371 21.61 11.46 -45.26
N THR A 372 22.66 12.00 -44.66
CA THR A 372 23.16 11.58 -43.35
C THR A 372 22.04 11.80 -42.33
N ASP A 373 21.32 10.72 -42.07
CA ASP A 373 20.34 10.60 -41.00
C ASP A 373 21.10 10.78 -39.68
N ASP A 374 21.03 11.99 -39.12
CA ASP A 374 21.35 12.28 -37.72
C ASP A 374 20.27 11.60 -36.85
N THR A 375 20.22 10.27 -36.91
CA THR A 375 19.34 9.47 -36.08
C THR A 375 19.86 9.59 -34.66
N PHE A 376 19.13 10.34 -33.83
CA PHE A 376 19.43 10.55 -32.42
C PHE A 376 19.70 9.20 -31.72
N ASN A 377 20.95 8.98 -31.33
CA ASN A 377 21.39 7.71 -30.77
C ASN A 377 20.91 7.56 -29.32
N TRP A 378 19.70 7.02 -29.18
CA TRP A 378 19.06 6.73 -27.88
C TRP A 378 19.93 5.90 -26.94
N VAL A 379 20.78 5.02 -27.47
CA VAL A 379 21.68 4.18 -26.68
C VAL A 379 22.77 5.03 -26.01
N GLU A 380 23.33 5.98 -26.74
CA GLU A 380 24.35 6.90 -26.23
C GLU A 380 23.76 7.89 -25.22
N TYR A 381 22.55 8.40 -25.49
CA TYR A 381 21.81 9.25 -24.55
C TYR A 381 21.51 8.54 -23.22
N LEU A 382 20.99 7.31 -23.26
CA LEU A 382 20.71 6.53 -22.06
C LEU A 382 21.98 6.17 -21.29
N ARG A 383 23.10 5.92 -21.99
CA ARG A 383 24.41 5.70 -21.37
C ARG A 383 24.89 6.94 -20.62
N LEU A 384 24.81 8.12 -21.25
CA LEU A 384 25.16 9.39 -20.63
C LEU A 384 24.30 9.69 -19.39
N LYS A 385 22.99 9.42 -19.46
CA LYS A 385 22.08 9.61 -18.32
C LYS A 385 22.40 8.69 -17.14
N ARG A 386 22.78 7.43 -17.38
CA ARG A 386 23.24 6.52 -16.32
C ARG A 386 24.54 7.00 -15.67
N THR A 387 25.47 7.55 -16.46
CA THR A 387 26.70 8.14 -15.93
C THR A 387 26.40 9.34 -15.03
N ILE A 388 25.55 10.27 -15.48
CA ILE A 388 25.16 11.44 -14.67
C ILE A 388 24.48 11.02 -13.36
N ALA A 389 23.56 10.05 -13.41
CA ALA A 389 22.90 9.55 -12.20
C ALA A 389 23.87 8.87 -11.23
N SER A 390 24.86 8.14 -11.74
CA SER A 390 25.91 7.51 -10.93
C SER A 390 26.82 8.55 -10.27
N ASP A 391 27.20 9.61 -11.01
CA ASP A 391 28.05 10.68 -10.48
C ASP A 391 27.32 11.50 -9.42
N GLU A 392 26.03 11.78 -9.61
CA GLU A 392 25.23 12.52 -8.63
C GLU A 392 24.98 11.68 -7.36
N THR A 393 24.78 10.36 -7.49
CA THR A 393 24.70 9.46 -6.34
C THR A 393 26.00 9.47 -5.54
N ARG A 394 27.15 9.40 -6.23
CA ARG A 394 28.46 9.49 -5.57
C ARG A 394 28.65 10.83 -4.86
N ARG A 395 28.22 11.93 -5.46
CA ARG A 395 28.28 13.27 -4.87
C ARG A 395 27.43 13.37 -3.60
N MET A 396 26.22 12.79 -3.59
CA MET A 396 25.38 12.73 -2.40
C MET A 396 26.00 11.87 -1.29
N ASP A 397 26.60 10.72 -1.63
CA ASP A 397 27.28 9.86 -0.66
C ASP A 397 28.52 10.55 -0.05
N GLU A 398 29.27 11.31 -0.86
CA GLU A 398 30.37 12.15 -0.39
C GLU A 398 29.86 13.27 0.54
N GLU A 399 28.79 13.96 0.17
CA GLU A 399 28.17 15.01 1.01
C GLU A 399 27.62 14.45 2.35
N GLU A 400 27.07 13.24 2.36
CA GLU A 400 26.62 12.55 3.59
C GLU A 400 27.79 12.11 4.48
N ALA A 401 28.94 11.79 3.89
CA ALA A 401 30.17 11.52 4.64
C ALA A 401 30.76 12.77 5.31
N PHE A 402 30.38 13.98 4.87
CA PHE A 402 30.95 15.25 5.32
C PHE A 402 30.08 16.09 6.28
N GLY A 403 28.89 15.66 6.73
CA GLY A 403 28.09 16.43 7.70
C GLY A 403 27.32 15.54 8.68
N VAL A 404 27.19 15.82 9.98
CA VAL A 404 27.40 17.05 10.76
C VAL A 404 27.67 16.61 12.20
N VAL A 405 28.83 16.97 12.77
CA VAL A 405 28.99 16.99 14.23
C VAL A 405 28.29 18.26 14.70
N VAL A 406 27.08 18.10 15.23
CA VAL A 406 26.39 19.15 15.97
C VAL A 406 26.90 19.03 17.41
N ASP A 407 27.76 19.94 17.83
CA ASP A 407 28.10 20.16 19.24
C ASP A 407 26.90 20.77 20.00
#